data_AF-A0AAD6YA03-F1
#
_entry.id   AF-A0AAD6YA03-F1
#
_cell.length_a   1.000
_cell.length_b   1.000
_cell.length_c   1.000
_cell.angle_alpha   90.00
_cell.angle_beta   90.00
_cell.angle_gamma   90.00
#
_symmetry.space_group_name_H-M   'P 1'
#
loop_
_entity.id
_entity.type
_entity.pdbx_description
1 polymer ?
#
loop_
_entity_poly.entity_id
_entity_poly.type
_entity_poly.pdbx_seq_one_letter_code
_entity_poly.pdbx_strand_id
1 'polypeptide(L)'
;MLRTATRLVGRPQKALVARSRPSSSSAAHDGHRTHEQDDTFYPKEGFGAPIWRKTFICTIAAVFFYEYLGAPGDNDRPWVTGTAATESLTDIASTRAANEAALLAERQLVRSATRPPIYRSRNPEDFNNISPYGNAVGMTVHWSEPVKGTAQLVKALEAQKK
;
A
#
# COMPACT_ATOMS: atom_id res chain seq x y z
N MET A 1 -14.66 25.64 -76.35
CA MET A 1 -13.59 26.46 -75.75
C MET A 1 -13.61 26.22 -74.24
N LEU A 2 -12.61 25.50 -73.71
CA LEU A 2 -12.47 25.17 -72.28
C LEU A 2 -11.72 26.30 -71.56
N ARG A 3 -12.23 26.76 -70.41
CA ARG A 3 -11.49 27.64 -69.49
C ARG A 3 -11.28 26.90 -68.17
N THR A 4 -10.07 26.40 -67.99
CA THR A 4 -9.52 25.82 -66.76
C THR A 4 -9.10 26.96 -65.82
N ALA A 5 -9.66 27.00 -64.60
CA ALA A 5 -9.26 27.95 -63.57
C ALA A 5 -8.58 27.18 -62.42
N THR A 6 -7.26 27.32 -62.31
CA THR A 6 -6.44 26.81 -61.21
C THR A 6 -6.51 27.78 -60.02
N ARG A 7 -7.08 27.34 -58.88
CA ARG A 7 -6.97 28.06 -57.60
C ARG A 7 -5.66 27.70 -56.92
N LEU A 8 -4.82 28.70 -56.62
CA LEU A 8 -3.68 28.56 -55.72
C LEU A 8 -4.16 28.36 -54.28
N VAL A 9 -3.66 27.31 -53.63
CA VAL A 9 -3.86 27.04 -52.20
C VAL A 9 -2.82 27.84 -51.41
N GLY A 10 -3.29 28.77 -50.57
CA GLY A 10 -2.46 29.52 -49.63
C GLY A 10 -1.94 28.64 -48.50
N ARG A 11 -0.64 28.77 -48.21
CA ARG A 11 0.10 28.00 -47.20
C ARG A 11 0.02 28.73 -45.85
N PRO A 12 -0.43 28.11 -44.75
CA PRO A 12 -0.46 28.79 -43.45
C PRO A 12 0.96 28.90 -42.86
N GLN A 13 1.39 30.12 -42.56
CA GLN A 13 2.60 30.38 -41.79
C GLN A 13 2.36 30.03 -40.32
N LYS A 14 3.11 29.06 -39.81
CA LYS A 14 3.09 28.70 -38.39
C LYS A 14 3.87 29.75 -37.60
N ALA A 15 3.17 30.56 -36.80
CA ALA A 15 3.80 31.47 -35.85
C ALA A 15 4.46 30.65 -34.72
N LEU A 16 5.79 30.74 -34.61
CA LEU A 16 6.55 30.19 -33.50
C LEU A 16 6.36 31.09 -32.27
N VAL A 17 5.56 30.63 -31.30
CA VAL A 17 5.47 31.27 -29.99
C VAL A 17 6.69 30.87 -29.18
N ALA A 18 7.58 31.82 -28.93
CA ALA A 18 8.73 31.64 -28.05
C ALA A 18 8.26 31.42 -26.60
N ARG A 19 8.49 30.22 -26.09
CA ARG A 19 8.24 29.84 -24.69
C ARG A 19 9.33 30.47 -23.82
N SER A 20 9.01 31.52 -23.07
CA SER A 20 9.89 32.06 -22.04
C SER A 20 10.03 31.04 -20.90
N ARG A 21 11.27 30.67 -20.58
CA ARG A 21 11.63 29.93 -19.36
C ARG A 21 11.68 30.92 -18.21
N PRO A 22 11.01 30.69 -17.06
CA PRO A 22 11.33 31.44 -15.86
C PRO A 22 12.72 30.99 -15.37
N SER A 23 13.69 31.90 -15.42
CA SER A 23 14.98 31.72 -14.77
C SER A 23 14.78 31.78 -13.25
N SER A 24 15.23 30.74 -12.55
CA SER A 24 15.46 30.78 -11.11
C SER A 24 16.80 31.47 -10.85
N SER A 25 16.80 32.71 -10.36
CA SER A 25 18.01 33.37 -9.89
C SER A 25 17.92 33.66 -8.39
N SER A 26 18.77 32.94 -7.66
CA SER A 26 19.59 33.34 -6.52
C SER A 26 19.06 34.38 -5.52
N ALA A 27 19.11 33.96 -4.25
CA ALA A 27 19.02 34.78 -3.06
C ALA A 27 19.96 36.01 -3.09
N ALA A 28 19.40 37.16 -2.70
CA ALA A 28 20.11 38.28 -2.12
C ALA A 28 19.17 38.89 -1.06
N HIS A 29 19.53 38.76 0.21
CA HIS A 29 18.90 39.47 1.31
C HIS A 29 19.47 40.89 1.36
N ASP A 30 18.61 41.90 1.39
CA ASP A 30 18.64 43.08 2.27
C ASP A 30 17.98 44.29 1.60
N GLY A 31 17.16 45.02 2.37
CA GLY A 31 16.47 46.23 1.92
C GLY A 31 15.08 46.39 2.52
N HIS A 32 15.02 46.92 3.75
CA HIS A 32 13.79 47.44 4.37
C HIS A 32 13.03 48.36 3.41
N ARG A 33 11.87 47.93 2.91
CA ARG A 33 10.90 48.79 2.21
C ARG A 33 9.67 48.99 3.08
N THR A 34 9.48 50.26 3.40
CA THR A 34 8.29 51.00 3.81
C THR A 34 6.95 50.32 3.50
N HIS A 35 6.01 50.44 4.43
CA HIS A 35 4.58 50.12 4.28
C HIS A 35 4.01 50.70 2.96
N GLU A 36 4.07 49.92 1.89
CA GLU A 36 3.17 50.09 0.75
C GLU A 36 1.80 49.63 1.25
N GLN A 37 0.86 50.57 1.32
CA GLN A 37 -0.55 50.25 1.38
C GLN A 37 -0.83 49.36 0.17
N ASP A 38 -1.14 48.09 0.43
CA ASP A 38 -1.53 47.12 -0.56
C ASP A 38 -2.88 47.54 -1.13
N ASP A 39 -2.85 48.50 -2.06
CA ASP A 39 -3.99 48.99 -2.84
C ASP A 39 -4.32 47.98 -3.96
N THR A 40 -4.24 46.69 -3.64
CA THR A 40 -4.72 45.61 -4.50
C THR A 40 -6.22 45.73 -4.58
N PHE A 41 -6.66 46.44 -5.62
CA PHE A 41 -8.05 46.57 -6.02
C PHE A 41 -8.60 45.19 -6.35
N TYR A 42 -9.07 44.46 -5.34
CA TYR A 42 -9.68 43.15 -5.50
C TYR A 42 -11.02 43.35 -6.20
N PRO A 43 -11.18 42.89 -7.45
CA PRO A 43 -12.47 42.98 -8.12
C PRO A 43 -13.47 42.15 -7.30
N LYS A 44 -14.66 42.69 -7.03
CA LYS A 44 -15.70 42.00 -6.26
C LYS A 44 -16.03 40.66 -6.93
N GLU A 45 -15.55 39.57 -6.35
CA GLU A 45 -15.78 38.22 -6.86
C GLU A 45 -17.22 37.79 -6.54
N GLY A 46 -18.14 38.10 -7.46
CA GLY A 46 -19.52 37.59 -7.40
C GLY A 46 -19.68 36.24 -8.10
N PHE A 47 -20.86 35.64 -7.99
CA PHE A 47 -21.25 34.40 -8.71
C PHE A 47 -21.15 34.52 -10.25
N GLY A 48 -21.00 35.74 -10.78
CA GLY A 48 -20.75 36.00 -12.20
C GLY A 48 -19.27 36.05 -12.60
N ALA A 49 -18.33 35.85 -11.66
CA ALA A 49 -16.90 35.93 -11.93
C ALA A 49 -16.45 34.89 -12.98
N PRO A 50 -15.34 35.15 -13.70
CA PRO A 50 -14.87 34.26 -14.77
C PRO A 50 -14.63 32.82 -14.31
N ILE A 51 -14.25 32.61 -13.05
CA ILE A 51 -14.05 31.27 -12.48
C ILE A 51 -15.37 30.48 -12.45
N TRP A 52 -16.46 31.08 -11.97
CA TRP A 52 -17.77 30.43 -11.89
C TRP A 52 -18.35 30.13 -13.27
N ARG A 53 -18.17 31.04 -14.24
CA ARG A 53 -18.61 30.79 -15.62
C ARG A 53 -17.89 29.57 -16.21
N LYS A 54 -16.58 29.47 -16.02
CA LYS A 54 -15.78 28.34 -16.49
C LYS A 54 -16.19 27.04 -15.80
N THR A 55 -16.43 27.05 -14.49
CA THR A 55 -16.87 25.84 -13.76
C THR A 55 -18.24 25.38 -14.27
N PHE A 56 -19.23 26.27 -14.43
CA PHE A 56 -20.54 25.89 -14.97
C PHE A 56 -20.44 25.31 -16.37
N ILE A 57 -19.65 25.93 -17.26
CA ILE A 57 -19.43 25.40 -18.62
C ILE A 57 -18.75 24.02 -18.56
N CYS A 58 -17.74 23.83 -17.73
CA CYS A 58 -17.07 22.53 -17.55
C CYS A 58 -18.04 21.47 -17.02
N THR A 59 -18.87 21.78 -16.04
CA THR A 59 -19.84 20.84 -15.48
C THR A 59 -20.87 20.44 -16.53
N ILE A 60 -21.44 21.41 -17.25
CA ILE A 60 -22.39 21.15 -18.33
C ILE A 60 -21.72 20.32 -19.43
N ALA A 61 -20.50 20.67 -19.84
CA ALA A 61 -19.75 19.92 -20.84
C ALA A 61 -19.47 18.48 -20.39
N ALA A 62 -19.16 18.25 -19.10
CA ALA A 62 -18.94 16.91 -18.56
C ALA A 62 -20.22 16.05 -18.60
N VAL A 63 -21.38 16.64 -18.29
CA VAL A 63 -22.68 15.95 -18.38
C VAL A 63 -23.00 15.60 -19.84
N PHE A 64 -22.87 16.56 -20.76
CA PHE A 64 -23.08 16.29 -22.19
C PHE A 64 -22.07 15.28 -22.75
N PHE A 65 -20.82 15.34 -22.29
CA PHE A 65 -19.80 14.37 -22.67
C PHE A 65 -20.16 12.97 -22.17
N TYR A 66 -20.62 12.84 -20.93
CA TYR A 66 -21.08 11.57 -20.39
C TYR A 66 -22.29 11.02 -21.15
N GLU A 67 -23.30 11.85 -21.41
CA GLU A 67 -24.53 11.40 -22.06
C GLU A 67 -24.33 11.10 -23.56
N TYR A 68 -23.56 11.93 -24.28
CA TYR A 68 -23.48 11.87 -25.75
C TYR A 68 -22.25 11.12 -26.27
N LEU A 69 -21.15 11.08 -25.49
CA LEU A 69 -19.91 10.41 -25.86
C LEU A 69 -19.57 9.23 -24.92
N GLY A 70 -20.38 9.01 -23.88
CA GLY A 70 -20.06 8.15 -22.75
C GLY A 70 -21.19 7.26 -22.26
N ALA A 71 -22.23 6.99 -23.05
CA ALA A 71 -23.10 5.86 -22.79
C ALA A 71 -22.26 4.58 -23.02
N PRO A 72 -21.96 3.77 -21.99
CA PRO A 72 -21.18 2.55 -22.14
C PRO A 72 -22.09 1.47 -22.75
N GLY A 73 -22.36 1.59 -24.05
CA GLY A 73 -22.79 0.50 -24.90
C GLY A 73 -21.57 0.02 -25.68
N ASP A 74 -21.07 -1.15 -25.33
CA ASP A 74 -20.04 -1.93 -26.02
C ASP A 74 -18.78 -1.19 -26.54
N ASN A 75 -17.75 -1.22 -25.69
CA ASN A 75 -16.33 -1.48 -26.01
C ASN A 75 -15.52 -0.63 -27.00
N ASP A 76 -16.10 0.30 -27.77
CA ASP A 76 -15.30 1.15 -28.66
C ASP A 76 -15.22 2.58 -28.12
N ARG A 77 -14.19 2.83 -27.29
CA ARG A 77 -13.77 4.19 -26.91
C ARG A 77 -12.62 4.64 -27.82
N PRO A 78 -12.89 5.28 -28.98
CA PRO A 78 -11.84 5.68 -29.93
C PRO A 78 -10.87 6.75 -29.38
N TRP A 79 -11.21 7.38 -28.26
CA TRP A 79 -10.39 8.42 -27.61
C TRP A 79 -9.59 7.90 -26.41
N VAL A 80 -9.79 6.65 -25.97
CA VAL A 80 -8.97 6.01 -24.93
C VAL A 80 -7.94 5.14 -25.64
N THR A 81 -6.96 5.79 -26.28
CA THR A 81 -5.80 5.09 -26.83
C THR A 81 -4.79 4.82 -25.72
N GLY A 82 -4.64 3.54 -25.34
CA GLY A 82 -3.31 2.97 -25.18
C GLY A 82 -2.68 2.82 -23.78
N THR A 83 -3.41 2.79 -22.67
CA THR A 83 -2.78 2.39 -21.38
C THR A 83 -3.65 1.57 -20.42
N ALA A 84 -4.92 1.30 -20.75
CA ALA A 84 -5.67 0.29 -20.00
C ALA A 84 -5.23 -1.06 -20.57
N ALA A 85 -4.29 -1.71 -19.88
CA ALA A 85 -3.77 -3.02 -20.23
C ALA A 85 -4.96 -3.94 -20.59
N THR A 86 -5.04 -4.30 -21.86
CA THR A 86 -5.89 -5.40 -22.34
C THR A 86 -5.26 -6.71 -21.88
N GLU A 87 -5.04 -6.85 -20.57
CA GLU A 87 -4.74 -8.14 -20.00
C GLU A 87 -5.99 -8.97 -20.26
N SER A 88 -5.80 -10.08 -20.97
CA SER A 88 -6.91 -10.96 -21.27
C SER A 88 -7.55 -11.34 -19.93
N LEU A 89 -8.89 -11.35 -19.84
CA LEU A 89 -9.58 -11.73 -18.59
C LEU A 89 -9.11 -13.11 -18.09
N THR A 90 -8.60 -13.95 -18.99
CA THR A 90 -7.92 -15.22 -18.74
C THR A 90 -6.58 -15.10 -18.01
N ASP A 91 -5.77 -14.09 -18.29
CA ASP A 91 -4.50 -13.84 -17.58
C ASP A 91 -4.77 -13.35 -16.15
N ILE A 92 -5.77 -12.48 -15.98
CA ILE A 92 -6.20 -12.02 -14.65
C ILE A 92 -6.80 -13.17 -13.83
N ALA A 93 -7.61 -14.02 -14.46
CA ALA A 93 -8.20 -15.18 -13.82
C ALA A 93 -7.14 -16.23 -13.42
N SER A 94 -6.18 -16.51 -14.30
CA SER A 94 -5.12 -17.49 -14.03
C SER A 94 -4.15 -17.02 -12.94
N THR A 95 -3.77 -15.74 -12.95
CA THR A 95 -2.94 -15.15 -11.87
C THR A 95 -3.66 -15.14 -10.53
N ARG A 96 -4.96 -14.81 -10.50
CA ARG A 96 -5.77 -14.91 -9.28
C ARG A 96 -5.89 -16.36 -8.80
N ALA A 97 -6.17 -17.32 -9.68
CA ALA A 97 -6.27 -18.73 -9.32
C ALA A 97 -4.95 -19.29 -8.76
N ALA A 98 -3.81 -18.89 -9.34
CA ALA A 98 -2.48 -19.25 -8.84
C ALA A 98 -2.21 -18.68 -7.44
N ASN A 99 -2.56 -17.41 -7.21
CA ASN A 99 -2.42 -16.77 -5.90
C ASN A 99 -3.35 -17.39 -4.84
N GLU A 100 -4.58 -17.73 -5.23
CA GLU A 100 -5.54 -18.40 -4.33
C GLU A 100 -5.09 -19.81 -3.96
N ALA A 101 -4.50 -20.57 -4.88
CA ALA A 101 -3.96 -21.90 -4.61
C ALA A 101 -2.88 -21.90 -3.53
N ALA A 102 -1.99 -20.89 -3.54
CA ALA A 102 -0.97 -20.73 -2.50
C ALA A 102 -1.58 -20.45 -1.12
N LEU A 103 -2.63 -19.63 -1.06
CA LEU A 103 -3.31 -19.27 0.19
C LEU A 103 -4.18 -20.40 0.75
N LEU A 104 -4.65 -21.32 -0.09
CA LEU A 104 -5.45 -22.46 0.35
C LEU A 104 -4.66 -23.41 1.25
N ALA A 105 -3.38 -23.63 0.97
CA ALA A 105 -2.52 -24.48 1.80
C ALA A 105 -2.37 -23.91 3.23
N GLU A 106 -2.16 -22.60 3.34
CA GLU A 106 -2.05 -21.91 4.63
C GLU A 106 -3.39 -21.92 5.39
N ARG A 107 -4.50 -21.65 4.69
CA ARG A 107 -5.85 -21.72 5.28
C ARG A 107 -6.21 -23.13 5.74
N GLN A 108 -5.75 -24.16 5.02
CA GLN A 108 -5.97 -25.55 5.40
C GLN A 108 -5.22 -25.90 6.68
N LEU A 109 -4.01 -25.37 6.89
CA LEU A 109 -3.24 -25.53 8.13
C LEU A 109 -3.98 -24.92 9.33
N VAL A 110 -4.54 -23.72 9.17
CA VAL A 110 -5.32 -23.05 10.23
C VAL A 110 -6.65 -23.77 10.47
N ARG A 111 -7.29 -24.28 9.42
CA ARG A 111 -8.57 -24.99 9.52
C ARG A 111 -8.44 -26.37 10.17
N SER A 112 -7.33 -27.05 9.99
CA SER A 112 -7.05 -28.34 10.64
C SER A 112 -6.52 -28.19 12.07
N ALA A 113 -6.09 -26.99 12.46
CA ALA A 113 -5.65 -26.70 13.81
C ALA A 113 -6.81 -26.89 14.80
N THR A 114 -6.69 -27.90 15.66
CA THR A 114 -7.60 -28.10 16.78
C THR A 114 -7.14 -27.26 17.97
N ARG A 115 -8.07 -26.60 18.67
CA ARG A 115 -7.75 -25.85 19.89
C ARG A 115 -7.11 -26.83 20.90
N PRO A 116 -5.93 -26.51 21.46
CA PRO A 116 -5.34 -27.38 22.46
C PRO A 116 -6.29 -27.50 23.66
N PRO A 117 -6.36 -28.69 24.30
CA PRO A 117 -7.16 -28.87 25.49
C PRO A 117 -6.71 -27.89 26.59
N ILE A 118 -7.65 -27.13 27.14
CA ILE A 118 -7.37 -26.21 28.24
C ILE A 118 -7.32 -27.01 29.52
N TYR A 119 -6.12 -27.27 30.03
CA TYR A 119 -5.94 -27.83 31.36
C TYR A 119 -6.15 -26.70 32.39
N ARG A 120 -7.23 -26.79 33.16
CA ARG A 120 -7.41 -25.95 34.36
C ARG A 120 -6.82 -26.72 35.52
N SER A 121 -5.66 -26.28 36.03
CA SER A 121 -5.17 -26.83 37.29
C SER A 121 -6.18 -26.50 38.38
N ARG A 122 -6.42 -27.45 39.28
CA ARG A 122 -7.22 -27.19 40.48
C ARG A 122 -6.50 -26.22 41.43
N ASN A 123 -5.17 -26.26 41.39
CA ASN A 123 -4.30 -25.41 42.19
C ASN A 123 -3.52 -24.45 41.28
N PRO A 124 -3.73 -23.11 41.39
CA PRO A 124 -2.97 -22.14 40.62
C PRO A 124 -1.50 -22.04 41.08
N GLU A 125 -1.21 -22.42 42.34
CA GLU A 125 0.15 -22.33 42.90
C GLU A 125 1.13 -23.35 42.29
N ASP A 126 0.64 -24.40 41.64
CA ASP A 126 1.50 -25.39 40.98
C ASP A 126 2.36 -24.75 39.88
N PHE A 127 1.87 -23.69 39.23
CA PHE A 127 2.64 -22.96 38.22
C PHE A 127 3.84 -22.22 38.85
N ASN A 128 3.65 -21.64 40.03
CA ASN A 128 4.71 -20.95 40.78
C ASN A 128 5.78 -21.94 41.27
N ASN A 129 5.34 -23.15 41.67
CA ASN A 129 6.22 -24.21 42.17
C ASN A 129 6.97 -24.97 41.06
N ILE A 130 6.61 -24.82 39.78
CA ILE A 130 7.40 -25.37 38.66
C ILE A 130 8.60 -24.45 38.34
N SER A 131 8.52 -23.18 38.70
CA SER A 131 9.64 -22.25 38.51
C SER A 131 10.83 -22.64 39.38
N PRO A 132 12.06 -22.69 38.82
CA PRO A 132 13.28 -22.90 39.59
C PRO A 132 13.49 -21.85 40.70
N TYR A 133 12.87 -20.68 40.56
CA TYR A 133 12.99 -19.56 41.50
C TYR A 133 11.94 -19.57 42.61
N GLY A 134 10.88 -20.37 42.48
CA GLY A 134 9.80 -20.47 43.49
C GLY A 134 10.05 -21.56 44.54
N ASN A 135 10.97 -22.48 44.28
CA ASN A 135 11.24 -23.61 45.15
C ASN A 135 12.36 -23.31 46.15
N ALA A 136 12.15 -23.68 47.42
CA ALA A 136 13.22 -23.64 48.40
C ALA A 136 14.34 -24.62 48.03
N VAL A 137 15.58 -24.26 48.37
CA VAL A 137 16.78 -25.08 48.12
C VAL A 137 16.59 -26.46 48.76
N GLY A 138 16.71 -27.53 47.98
CA GLY A 138 16.56 -28.92 48.43
C GLY A 138 15.16 -29.53 48.27
N MET A 139 14.16 -28.79 47.77
CA MET A 139 12.82 -29.34 47.50
C MET A 139 12.74 -30.18 46.22
N THR A 140 13.57 -29.89 45.22
CA THR A 140 13.58 -30.61 43.94
C THR A 140 14.77 -31.57 43.90
N VAL A 141 14.50 -32.87 43.94
CA VAL A 141 15.53 -33.91 43.72
C VAL A 141 15.71 -34.09 42.22
N HIS A 142 16.85 -33.63 41.69
CA HIS A 142 17.24 -33.95 40.31
C HIS A 142 17.67 -35.41 40.24
N TRP A 143 16.85 -36.26 39.62
CA TRP A 143 17.14 -37.69 39.42
C TRP A 143 18.30 -37.97 38.45
N SER A 144 19.05 -36.95 38.01
CA SER A 144 20.16 -37.10 37.07
C SER A 144 21.49 -37.47 37.72
N GLU A 145 21.61 -37.43 39.05
CA GLU A 145 22.83 -37.84 39.73
C GLU A 145 22.71 -39.28 40.27
N PRO A 146 23.60 -40.21 39.88
CA PRO A 146 23.75 -41.45 40.63
C PRO A 146 24.20 -41.08 42.05
N VAL A 147 23.35 -41.39 43.03
CA VAL A 147 23.62 -41.21 44.46
C VAL A 147 25.01 -41.74 44.76
N LYS A 148 25.97 -40.86 45.10
CA LYS A 148 27.38 -41.20 45.36
C LYS A 148 27.55 -42.33 46.39
N GLY A 149 26.53 -42.60 47.20
CA GLY A 149 26.47 -43.71 48.15
C GLY A 149 26.36 -45.11 47.53
N THR A 150 25.71 -45.28 46.37
CA THR A 150 25.57 -46.63 45.76
C THR A 150 26.88 -47.09 45.12
N ALA A 151 27.63 -46.17 44.50
CA ALA A 151 28.95 -46.47 43.95
C ALA A 151 29.98 -46.86 45.03
N GLN A 152 29.89 -46.25 46.22
CA GLN A 152 30.74 -46.61 47.36
C GLN A 152 30.36 -47.96 47.96
N LEU A 153 29.07 -48.26 48.08
CA LEU A 153 28.59 -49.56 48.56
C LEU A 153 28.97 -50.71 47.62
N VAL A 154 28.86 -50.52 46.31
CA VAL A 154 29.29 -51.53 45.32
C VAL A 154 30.80 -51.76 45.40
N LYS A 155 31.63 -50.70 45.48
CA LYS A 155 33.09 -50.84 45.68
C LYS A 155 33.46 -51.52 47.00
N ALA A 156 32.73 -51.23 48.09
CA ALA A 156 32.97 -51.85 49.39
C ALA A 156 32.60 -53.34 49.39
N LEU A 157 31.51 -53.71 48.71
CA LEU A 157 31.08 -55.10 48.53
C LEU A 157 32.05 -55.90 47.65
N GLU A 158 32.62 -55.26 46.62
CA GLU A 158 33.61 -55.87 45.74
C GLU A 158 34.96 -56.07 46.45
N ALA A 159 35.34 -55.14 47.34
CA ALA A 159 36.54 -55.26 48.18
C ALA A 159 36.43 -56.38 49.23
N GLN A 160 35.22 -56.76 49.64
CA GLN A 160 34.99 -57.85 50.59
C GLN A 160 35.00 -59.25 49.95
N LYS A 161 35.04 -59.33 48.62
CA LYS A 161 35.01 -60.58 47.85
C LYS A 161 36.40 -61.11 47.46
N LYS A 162 37.45 -60.50 47.98
CA LYS A 162 38.87 -60.87 47.79
C LYS A 162 39.46 -61.30 49.12
#